data_AF-A0A8J6XJ19-F1
#
_entry.id   AF-A0A8J6XJ19-F1
#
_cell.length_a   1.000
_cell.length_b   1.000
_cell.length_c   1.000
_cell.angle_alpha   90.00
_cell.angle_beta   90.00
_cell.angle_gamma   90.00
#
_symmetry.space_group_name_H-M   'P 1'
#
loop_
_entity.id
_entity.type
_entity.pdbx_description
1 polymer ?
#
loop_
_entity_poly.entity_id
_entity_poly.type
_entity_poly.pdbx_seq_one_letter_code
_entity_poly.pdbx_strand_id
1 'polypeptide(L)' 'MPGNNCKQKETTIAITYEKTGEWQFFTFPTWEEARLAVNAARREGKAAVFYDGATLAEPPESSMPPEPPKD' A
#
# COMPACT_ATOMS: atom_id res chain seq x y z
N MET A 1 -12.77 -7.59 24.16
CA MET A 1 -11.89 -6.51 23.69
C MET A 1 -11.54 -6.83 22.24
N PRO A 2 -12.22 -6.27 21.21
CA PRO A 2 -11.70 -6.36 19.85
C PRO A 2 -10.47 -5.47 19.80
N GLY A 3 -9.29 -6.07 19.96
CA GLY A 3 -8.02 -5.38 19.87
C GLY A 3 -7.90 -4.76 18.49
N ASN A 4 -7.82 -3.44 18.45
CA ASN A 4 -7.55 -2.62 17.28
C ASN A 4 -6.62 -3.34 16.28
N ASN A 5 -7.20 -3.85 15.20
CA ASN A 5 -6.51 -4.26 14.00
C ASN A 5 -6.02 -2.99 13.27
N CYS A 6 -5.08 -2.26 13.89
CA CYS A 6 -4.26 -1.30 13.16
C CYS A 6 -3.34 -2.13 12.25
N LYS A 7 -3.89 -2.69 11.17
CA LYS A 7 -3.11 -3.23 10.05
C LYS A 7 -2.27 -2.06 9.58
N GLN A 8 -1.01 -2.05 10.00
CA GLN A 8 0.02 -1.20 9.44
C GLN A 8 -0.14 -1.33 7.92
N LYS A 9 -0.44 -0.22 7.24
CA LYS A 9 -0.75 -0.27 5.80
C LYS A 9 0.54 -0.66 5.09
N GLU A 10 0.61 -1.93 4.72
CA GLU A 10 1.69 -2.46 3.89
C GLU A 10 1.82 -1.56 2.66
N THR A 11 3.05 -1.11 2.38
CA THR A 11 3.34 -0.20 1.28
C THR A 11 4.04 -0.97 0.18
N THR A 12 3.40 -1.04 -0.98
CA THR A 12 4.01 -1.63 -2.16
C THR A 12 4.74 -0.55 -2.97
N ILE A 13 5.88 -0.91 -3.55
CA ILE A 13 6.62 -0.08 -4.49
C ILE A 13 6.86 -0.87 -5.77
N ALA A 14 6.93 -0.18 -6.90
CA ALA A 14 7.33 -0.75 -8.17
C ALA A 14 8.69 -0.18 -8.57
N ILE A 15 9.64 -1.05 -8.90
CA ILE A 15 10.98 -0.69 -9.36
C ILE A 15 11.16 -1.26 -10.77
N THR A 16 11.53 -0.42 -11.73
CA THR A 16 11.87 -0.86 -13.08
C THR A 16 13.23 -1.57 -13.07
N TYR A 17 13.30 -2.71 -13.75
CA TYR A 17 14.55 -3.41 -13.96
C TYR A 17 15.11 -3.02 -15.33
N GLU A 18 16.14 -2.17 -15.38
CA GLU A 18 16.70 -1.63 -16.64
C GLU A 18 17.14 -2.70 -17.64
N LYS A 19 17.52 -3.90 -17.17
CA LYS A 19 17.95 -4.98 -18.08
C LYS A 19 16.82 -5.62 -18.86
N THR A 20 15.60 -5.64 -18.32
CA THR A 20 14.45 -6.32 -18.94
C THR A 20 13.29 -5.39 -19.26
N GLY A 21 13.29 -4.16 -18.73
CA GLY A 21 12.17 -3.22 -18.85
C GLY A 21 10.94 -3.61 -18.02
N GLU A 22 11.06 -4.65 -17.19
CA GLU A 22 9.96 -5.15 -16.36
C GLU A 22 9.88 -4.38 -15.04
N TRP A 23 8.66 -4.19 -14.55
CA TRP A 23 8.42 -3.64 -13.22
C TRP A 23 8.37 -4.76 -12.19
N GLN A 24 9.24 -4.69 -11.19
CA GLN A 24 9.20 -5.57 -10.02
C GLN A 24 8.49 -4.88 -8.87
N PHE A 25 7.53 -5.58 -8.27
CA PHE A 25 6.72 -5.09 -7.16
C PHE A 25 7.27 -5.66 -5.85
N PHE A 26 7.49 -4.78 -4.89
CA PHE A 26 7.97 -5.14 -3.55
C PHE A 26 7.02 -4.57 -2.51
N THR A 27 6.53 -5.43 -1.62
CA THR A 27 5.65 -5.03 -0.52
C THR A 27 6.44 -4.95 0.78
N PHE A 28 6.34 -3.81 1.46
CA PHE A 28 7.00 -3.56 2.74
C PHE A 28 5.95 -3.38 3.83
N PRO A 29 6.22 -3.84 5.06
CA PRO A 29 5.27 -3.71 6.17
C PRO A 29 5.11 -2.25 6.62
N THR A 30 6.09 -1.39 6.33
CA THR A 30 6.06 0.04 6.68
C THR A 30 6.38 0.96 5.50
N TRP A 31 5.81 2.16 5.54
CA TRP A 31 6.14 3.25 4.62
C TRP A 31 7.63 3.61 4.64
N GLU A 32 8.26 3.53 5.80
CA GLU A 32 9.67 3.90 5.98
C GLU A 32 10.60 2.96 5.21
N GLU A 33 10.35 1.66 5.28
CA GLU A 33 11.09 0.66 4.50
C GLU A 33 10.85 0.80 2.99
N ALA A 34 9.59 1.01 2.58
CA ALA A 34 9.27 1.30 1.18
C ALA A 34 10.01 2.54 0.66
N ARG A 35 10.08 3.60 1.48
CA ARG A 35 10.79 4.83 1.13
C ARG A 35 12.30 4.62 1.03
N LEU A 36 12.89 3.81 1.91
CA LEU A 36 14.30 3.44 1.83
C LEU A 36 14.60 2.67 0.54
N ALA A 37 13.74 1.71 0.17
CA ALA A 37 13.90 0.94 -1.05
C ALA A 37 13.75 1.80 -2.32
N VAL A 38 12.80 2.73 -2.37
CA VAL A 38 12.69 3.71 -3.47
C VAL A 38 13.92 4.61 -3.56
N ASN A 39 14.46 5.07 -2.41
CA ASN A 39 15.66 5.90 -2.38
C ASN A 39 16.88 5.12 -2.89
N ALA A 40 17.05 3.86 -2.43
CA ALA A 40 18.12 2.98 -2.89
C ALA A 40 18.05 2.76 -4.41
N ALA A 41 16.87 2.42 -4.94
CA ALA A 41 16.67 2.25 -6.37
C ALA A 41 17.00 3.51 -7.18
N ARG A 42 16.58 4.69 -6.70
CA ARG A 42 16.93 5.98 -7.34
C ARG A 42 18.43 6.27 -7.32
N ARG A 43 19.13 5.92 -6.23
CA ARG A 43 20.60 6.06 -6.14
C ARG A 43 21.34 5.16 -7.13
N GLU A 44 20.74 4.02 -7.46
CA GLU A 44 21.25 3.13 -8.50
C GLU A 44 20.85 3.56 -9.93
N GLY A 45 20.09 4.65 -10.10
CA GLY A 45 19.62 5.11 -11.41
C GLY A 45 18.33 4.46 -11.90
N LYS A 46 17.72 3.57 -11.09
CA LYS A 46 16.49 2.85 -11.45
C LYS A 46 15.26 3.72 -11.20
N ALA A 47 14.27 3.63 -12.07
CA ALA A 47 12.96 4.22 -11.82
C ALA A 47 12.23 3.42 -10.73
N ALA A 48 11.87 4.09 -9.63
CA ALA A 48 11.10 3.50 -8.55
C ALA A 48 9.96 4.43 -8.15
N VAL A 49 8.77 3.86 -7.97
CA VAL A 49 7.54 4.55 -7.61
C VAL A 49 6.82 3.81 -6.49
N PHE A 50 6.10 4.55 -5.66
CA PHE A 50 5.17 3.92 -4.72
C PHE A 50 3.97 3.41 -5.52
N TYR A 51 3.65 2.15 -5.33
CA TYR A 51 2.52 1.50 -5.99
C TYR A 51 1.38 1.41 -5.00
N ASP A 52 0.41 2.32 -5.16
CA ASP A 52 -0.82 2.36 -4.36
C ASP A 52 -1.87 1.33 -4.84
N GLY A 53 -1.47 0.30 -5.59
CA GLY A 53 -2.38 -0.77 -6.02
C GLY A 53 -2.67 -1.81 -4.93
N ALA A 54 -2.21 -1.60 -3.70
CA ALA A 54 -2.78 -2.26 -2.52
C ALA A 54 -4.08 -1.56 -2.14
N THR A 55 -5.09 -1.75 -2.99
CA THR A 55 -6.47 -1.37 -2.71
C THR A 55 -6.90 -2.00 -1.38
N LEU A 56 -7.16 -1.11 -0.41
CA LEU A 56 -8.10 -1.22 0.71
C LEU A 56 -8.10 -2.55 1.47
N ALA A 57 -7.67 -2.48 2.75
CA ALA A 57 -8.52 -3.11 3.75
C ALA A 57 -9.93 -2.57 3.49
N GLU A 58 -10.84 -3.43 3.02
CA GLU A 58 -12.25 -3.12 2.88
C GLU A 58 -12.63 -2.31 4.13
N PRO A 59 -13.23 -1.11 4.00
CA PRO A 59 -13.84 -0.50 5.17
C PRO A 59 -14.75 -1.60 5.73
N PRO A 60 -14.66 -1.93 7.03
CA PRO A 60 -15.52 -2.97 7.60
C PRO A 60 -16.93 -2.64 7.16
N GLU A 61 -17.56 -3.60 6.47
CA GLU A 61 -18.81 -3.46 5.76
C GLU A 61 -19.70 -2.39 6.38
N SER A 62 -20.07 -1.40 5.56
CA SER A 62 -21.22 -0.51 5.77
C SER A 62 -21.75 -0.53 7.20
N SER A 63 -21.26 0.38 8.05
CA SER A 63 -22.13 0.86 9.12
C SER A 63 -23.43 1.27 8.44
N MET A 64 -24.49 0.50 8.72
CA MET A 64 -25.85 0.67 8.22
C MET A 64 -26.16 2.14 7.93
N PRO A 65 -26.76 2.50 6.77
CA PRO A 65 -27.45 3.78 6.73
C PRO A 65 -28.45 3.78 7.90
N PRO A 66 -28.56 4.87 8.68
CA PRO A 66 -29.53 4.92 9.77
C PRO A 66 -30.90 4.61 9.16
N GLU A 67 -31.57 3.59 9.67
CA GLU A 67 -32.93 3.26 9.28
C GLU A 67 -33.77 4.53 9.47
N PRO A 68 -34.45 5.05 8.43
CA PRO A 68 -35.31 6.21 8.62
C PRO A 68 -36.42 5.82 9.62
N PRO A 69 -36.77 6.69 10.57
CA PRO A 69 -37.82 6.38 11.53
C PRO A 69 -39.11 6.07 10.77
N LYS A 70 -39.61 4.86 10.96
CA LYS A 70 -40.92 4.47 10.47
C LYS A 70 -41.97 5.10 11.38
N ASP A 71 -42.73 6.03 10.81
CA ASP A 71 -43.98 6.57 11.36
C ASP A 71 -44.98 5.44 11.70
#